data_AF-A0A2S6D7T7-F1
#
_entry.id   AF-A0A2S6D7T7-F1
#
_cell.length_a   1.000
_cell.length_b   1.000
_cell.length_c   1.000
_cell.angle_alpha   90.00
_cell.angle_beta   90.00
_cell.angle_gamma   90.00
#
_symmetry.space_group_name_H-M   'P 1'
#
loop_
_entity.id
_entity.type
_entity.pdbx_description
1 polymer ?
#
loop_
_entity_poly.entity_id
_entity_poly.type
_entity_poly.pdbx_seq_one_letter_code
_entity_poly.pdbx_strand_id
1 'polypeptide(L)'
;MNRNLLTILLLIGYTYLIFNFLTTEYSLAPRIFYTLNFISLSLILLAKAKSKKLNKHTHFLDEVQLVLEKRYSTIMYILNIALVVSFISFLTGFIYLREEYPQFILYSSVLLVMSFYYIKLFYEDKNNIIYMNRKIVDFNNSEVECQLQLDDGEKNVLLKQLDNFYKSTIILMFITEITLMFYSIISSNYQTVSMVLIAIVIFISSSLLITTNVYTNRN
;
A
#
# COMPACT_ATOMS: atom_id res chain seq x y z
N MET A 1 -0.73 0.28 -17.50
CA MET A 1 -1.27 1.64 -17.72
C MET A 1 -0.13 2.57 -18.15
N ASN A 2 -0.32 3.40 -19.18
CA ASN A 2 0.76 4.27 -19.68
C ASN A 2 1.17 5.29 -18.60
N ARG A 3 2.46 5.32 -18.20
CA ARG A 3 2.99 6.15 -17.10
C ARG A 3 2.66 7.64 -17.25
N ASN A 4 2.53 8.11 -18.49
CA ASN A 4 2.16 9.49 -18.83
C ASN A 4 0.69 9.80 -18.52
N LEU A 5 -0.22 8.87 -18.83
CA LEU A 5 -1.67 9.01 -18.60
C LEU A 5 -2.00 9.14 -17.10
N LEU A 6 -1.32 8.35 -16.26
CA LEU A 6 -1.42 8.45 -14.79
C LEU A 6 -0.99 9.83 -14.25
N THR A 7 -0.02 10.48 -14.90
CA THR A 7 0.42 11.84 -14.52
C THR A 7 -0.60 12.89 -14.85
N ILE A 8 -1.23 12.76 -16.02
CA ILE A 8 -2.26 13.69 -16.49
C ILE A 8 -3.47 13.59 -15.55
N LEU A 9 -3.88 12.38 -15.17
CA LEU A 9 -4.95 12.18 -14.19
C LEU A 9 -4.64 12.80 -12.83
N LEU A 10 -3.41 12.66 -12.31
CA LEU A 10 -3.00 13.30 -11.07
C LEU A 10 -3.01 14.83 -11.15
N LEU A 11 -2.58 15.39 -12.28
CA LEU A 11 -2.60 16.85 -12.51
C LEU A 11 -4.04 17.37 -12.59
N ILE A 12 -4.93 16.67 -13.28
CA ILE A 12 -6.37 17.01 -13.35
C ILE A 12 -6.97 16.98 -11.93
N GLY A 13 -6.70 15.91 -11.17
CA GLY A 13 -7.14 15.80 -9.78
C GLY A 13 -6.59 16.93 -8.90
N TYR A 14 -5.34 17.34 -9.12
CA TYR A 14 -4.71 18.45 -8.40
C TYR A 14 -5.38 19.79 -8.71
N THR A 15 -5.61 20.09 -9.99
CA THR A 15 -6.30 21.31 -10.41
C THR A 15 -7.73 21.36 -9.89
N TYR A 16 -8.41 20.21 -9.86
CA TYR A 16 -9.77 20.10 -9.37
C TYR A 16 -9.86 20.30 -7.85
N LEU A 17 -8.94 19.72 -7.06
CA LEU A 17 -8.89 19.96 -5.62
C LEU A 17 -8.59 21.42 -5.27
N ILE A 18 -7.69 22.08 -6.02
CA ILE A 18 -7.40 23.51 -5.83
C ILE A 18 -8.62 24.37 -6.17
N PHE A 19 -9.27 24.10 -7.31
CA PHE A 19 -10.45 24.83 -7.73
C PHE A 19 -11.52 24.76 -6.64
N ASN A 20 -11.91 23.56 -6.20
CA ASN A 20 -12.90 23.41 -5.14
C ASN A 20 -12.46 24.03 -3.81
N PHE A 21 -11.18 23.95 -3.45
CA PHE A 21 -10.70 24.59 -2.23
C PHE A 21 -10.89 26.12 -2.26
N LEU A 22 -10.75 26.75 -3.43
CA LEU A 22 -10.87 28.19 -3.61
C LEU A 22 -12.32 28.66 -3.85
N THR A 23 -13.15 27.87 -4.53
CA THR A 23 -14.48 28.30 -4.98
C THR A 23 -15.62 27.88 -4.07
N THR A 24 -15.46 26.82 -3.30
CA THR A 24 -16.53 26.29 -2.45
C THR A 24 -16.30 26.65 -0.99
N GLU A 25 -17.27 27.36 -0.40
CA GLU A 25 -17.26 27.71 1.01
C GLU A 25 -17.73 26.53 1.87
N TYR A 26 -16.77 25.71 2.32
CA TYR A 26 -17.05 24.71 3.33
C TYR A 26 -16.82 25.24 4.75
N SER A 27 -17.48 24.64 5.74
CA SER A 27 -17.16 24.81 7.15
C SER A 27 -15.73 24.31 7.48
N LEU A 28 -15.23 24.61 8.68
CA LEU A 28 -13.84 24.30 9.06
C LEU A 28 -13.50 22.80 8.91
N ALA A 29 -14.41 21.90 9.30
CA ALA A 29 -14.16 20.47 9.29
C ALA A 29 -13.89 19.93 7.87
N PRO A 30 -14.78 20.07 6.85
CA PRO A 30 -14.49 19.61 5.50
C PRO A 30 -13.26 20.29 4.86
N ARG A 31 -12.92 21.53 5.25
CA ARG A 31 -11.67 22.18 4.78
C ARG A 31 -10.42 21.43 5.25
N ILE A 32 -10.41 20.92 6.49
CA ILE A 32 -9.29 20.11 7.00
C ILE A 32 -9.14 18.83 6.17
N PHE A 33 -10.24 18.21 5.73
CA PHE A 33 -10.18 17.02 4.88
C PHE A 33 -9.69 17.34 3.45
N TYR A 34 -10.09 18.48 2.89
CA TYR A 34 -9.53 18.98 1.64
C TYR A 34 -8.01 19.16 1.74
N THR A 35 -7.52 19.79 2.81
CA THR A 35 -6.08 20.04 2.98
C THR A 35 -5.30 18.75 3.17
N LEU A 36 -5.82 17.77 3.92
CA LEU A 36 -5.19 16.45 4.07
C LEU A 36 -5.07 15.71 2.73
N ASN A 37 -6.14 15.68 1.94
CA ASN A 37 -6.13 15.09 0.60
C ASN A 37 -5.16 15.82 -0.34
N PHE A 38 -5.10 17.15 -0.26
CA PHE A 38 -4.17 17.97 -1.02
C PHE A 38 -2.71 17.70 -0.66
N ILE A 39 -2.40 17.56 0.65
CA ILE A 39 -1.07 17.20 1.13
C ILE A 39 -0.67 15.83 0.59
N SER A 40 -1.53 14.83 0.71
CA SER A 40 -1.26 13.49 0.18
C SER A 40 -0.97 13.50 -1.32
N LEU A 41 -1.82 14.18 -2.12
CA LEU A 41 -1.62 14.30 -3.56
C LEU A 41 -0.30 15.02 -3.91
N SER A 42 0.02 16.09 -3.17
CA SER A 42 1.27 16.85 -3.35
C SER A 42 2.50 15.98 -3.09
N LEU A 43 2.47 15.15 -2.06
CA LEU A 43 3.56 14.23 -1.73
C LEU A 43 3.75 13.16 -2.82
N ILE A 44 2.66 12.59 -3.36
CA ILE A 44 2.72 11.63 -4.48
C ILE A 44 3.36 12.28 -5.71
N LEU A 45 2.95 13.50 -6.06
CA LEU A 45 3.53 14.24 -7.19
C LEU A 45 5.01 14.56 -6.97
N LEU A 46 5.40 14.97 -5.76
CA LEU A 46 6.78 15.26 -5.39
C LEU A 46 7.66 14.00 -5.45
N ALA A 47 7.17 12.87 -4.94
CA ALA A 47 7.84 11.58 -5.05
C ALA A 47 8.06 11.18 -6.50
N LYS A 48 7.04 11.35 -7.36
CA LYS A 48 7.16 11.08 -8.80
C LYS A 48 8.18 11.99 -9.48
N ALA A 49 8.16 13.30 -9.19
CA ALA A 49 9.11 14.26 -9.74
C ALA A 49 10.55 13.93 -9.35
N LYS A 50 10.79 13.58 -8.07
CA LYS A 50 12.09 13.10 -7.59
C LYS A 50 12.49 11.78 -8.22
N SER A 51 11.55 10.86 -8.41
CA SER A 51 11.79 9.56 -9.06
C SER A 51 12.21 9.72 -10.53
N LYS A 52 11.66 10.69 -11.28
CA LYS A 52 12.08 10.96 -12.66
C LYS A 52 13.54 11.41 -12.77
N LYS A 53 14.08 12.07 -11.73
CA LYS A 53 15.47 12.56 -11.67
C LYS A 53 16.50 11.48 -11.28
N LEU A 54 16.08 10.26 -10.95
CA LEU A 54 17.00 9.14 -10.74
C LEU A 54 17.40 8.57 -12.11
N ASN A 55 18.58 8.96 -12.61
CA ASN A 55 19.15 8.39 -13.82
C ASN A 55 19.63 6.95 -13.57
N LYS A 56 19.32 6.05 -14.52
CA LYS A 56 19.98 4.74 -14.66
C LYS A 56 21.38 4.99 -15.19
N HIS A 57 22.37 5.09 -14.31
CA HIS A 57 23.76 5.04 -14.72
C HIS A 57 24.30 3.70 -14.21
N THR A 58 24.81 2.91 -15.15
CA THR A 58 25.07 1.47 -15.02
C THR A 58 26.48 1.14 -14.53
N HIS A 59 27.23 2.12 -14.03
CA HIS A 59 28.53 1.89 -13.39
C HIS A 59 28.73 2.94 -12.31
N PHE A 60 28.88 2.53 -11.06
CA PHE A 60 29.09 3.48 -9.97
C PHE A 60 30.12 2.99 -8.96
N LEU A 61 31.05 3.89 -8.61
CA LEU A 61 31.83 3.86 -7.38
C LEU A 61 30.89 3.83 -6.16
N ASP A 62 31.34 3.21 -5.06
CA ASP A 62 30.60 3.06 -3.80
C ASP A 62 29.95 4.36 -3.30
N GLU A 63 30.63 5.50 -3.45
CA GLU A 63 30.10 6.80 -3.05
C GLU A 63 28.83 7.21 -3.80
N VAL A 64 28.74 6.88 -5.09
CA VAL A 64 27.56 7.24 -5.90
C VAL A 64 26.40 6.29 -5.63
N GLN A 65 26.69 5.02 -5.30
CA GLN A 65 25.67 4.08 -4.85
C GLN A 65 25.02 4.56 -3.54
N LEU A 66 25.82 5.01 -2.58
CA LEU A 66 25.32 5.52 -1.29
C LEU A 66 24.41 6.75 -1.48
N VAL A 67 24.73 7.64 -2.42
CA VAL A 67 23.88 8.79 -2.78
C VAL A 67 22.55 8.34 -3.42
N LEU A 68 22.57 7.30 -4.26
CA LEU A 68 21.36 6.74 -4.88
C LEU A 68 20.46 6.08 -3.83
N GLU A 69 21.01 5.30 -2.92
CA GLU A 69 20.29 4.66 -1.81
C GLU A 69 19.60 5.70 -0.92
N LYS A 70 20.32 6.78 -0.55
CA LYS A 70 19.74 7.89 0.22
C LYS A 70 18.57 8.56 -0.51
N ARG A 71 18.71 8.80 -1.82
CA ARG A 71 17.65 9.40 -2.65
C ARG A 71 16.44 8.47 -2.77
N TYR A 72 16.67 7.16 -2.94
CA TYR A 72 15.63 6.15 -2.97
C TYR A 72 14.85 6.10 -1.66
N SER A 73 15.57 5.95 -0.55
CA SER A 73 15.00 5.93 0.79
C SER A 73 14.16 7.17 1.07
N THR A 74 14.66 8.36 0.68
CA THR A 74 13.90 9.61 0.78
C THR A 74 12.58 9.57 0.01
N ILE A 75 12.58 9.09 -1.24
CA ILE A 75 11.35 8.98 -2.05
C ILE A 75 10.38 7.98 -1.41
N MET A 76 10.90 6.87 -0.91
CA MET A 76 10.12 5.85 -0.22
C MET A 76 9.45 6.40 1.05
N TYR A 77 10.18 7.17 1.86
CA TYR A 77 9.61 7.85 3.02
C TYR A 77 8.50 8.82 2.62
N ILE A 78 8.67 9.61 1.55
CA ILE A 78 7.63 10.54 1.06
C ILE A 78 6.36 9.79 0.67
N LEU A 79 6.47 8.67 -0.04
CA LEU A 79 5.33 7.85 -0.42
C LEU A 79 4.64 7.20 0.77
N ASN A 80 5.40 6.71 1.75
CA ASN A 80 4.84 6.16 2.99
C ASN A 80 4.10 7.22 3.81
N ILE A 81 4.62 8.45 3.89
CA ILE A 81 3.92 9.57 4.54
C ILE A 81 2.63 9.89 3.78
N ALA A 82 2.65 9.93 2.45
CA ALA A 82 1.46 10.17 1.64
C ALA A 82 0.37 9.11 1.89
N LEU A 83 0.78 7.85 2.01
CA LEU A 83 -0.09 6.72 2.34
C LEU A 83 -0.71 6.89 3.73
N VAL A 84 0.08 7.19 4.75
CA VAL A 84 -0.42 7.39 6.13
C VAL A 84 -1.40 8.56 6.18
N VAL A 85 -1.08 9.69 5.53
CA VAL A 85 -1.98 10.86 5.49
C VAL A 85 -3.29 10.51 4.78
N SER A 86 -3.24 9.78 3.66
CA SER A 86 -4.45 9.33 2.95
C SER A 86 -5.29 8.35 3.78
N PHE A 87 -4.64 7.49 4.56
CA PHE A 87 -5.32 6.54 5.44
C PHE A 87 -6.02 7.23 6.61
N ILE A 88 -5.34 8.18 7.27
CA ILE A 88 -5.95 8.99 8.33
C ILE A 88 -7.13 9.77 7.76
N SER A 89 -6.97 10.41 6.60
CA SER A 89 -8.05 11.16 5.93
C SER A 89 -9.22 10.26 5.55
N PHE A 90 -8.96 9.03 5.10
CA PHE A 90 -9.99 8.04 4.79
C PHE A 90 -10.76 7.61 6.04
N LEU A 91 -10.07 7.17 7.10
CA LEU A 91 -10.70 6.72 8.34
C LEU A 91 -11.52 7.83 9.01
N THR A 92 -10.90 8.98 9.22
CA THR A 92 -11.57 10.10 9.89
C THR A 92 -12.67 10.71 9.01
N GLY A 93 -12.47 10.75 7.68
CA GLY A 93 -13.48 11.22 6.75
C GLY A 93 -14.68 10.28 6.70
N PHE A 94 -14.45 8.98 6.81
CA PHE A 94 -15.51 7.99 6.91
C PHE A 94 -16.32 8.11 8.21
N ILE A 95 -15.67 8.40 9.33
CA ILE A 95 -16.37 8.56 10.61
C ILE A 95 -17.22 9.84 10.62
N TYR A 96 -16.67 10.96 10.14
CA TYR A 96 -17.28 12.28 10.34
C TYR A 96 -18.07 12.82 9.14
N LEU A 97 -17.69 12.48 7.91
CA LEU A 97 -18.19 13.15 6.70
C LEU A 97 -18.96 12.24 5.74
N ARG A 98 -19.20 10.97 6.11
CA ARG A 98 -19.81 9.99 5.19
C ARG A 98 -21.20 10.37 4.70
N GLU A 99 -22.01 11.01 5.55
CA GLU A 99 -23.41 11.30 5.25
C GLU A 99 -23.55 12.65 4.53
N GLU A 100 -22.78 13.65 4.95
CA GLU A 100 -22.86 15.00 4.42
C GLU A 100 -21.99 15.21 3.17
N TYR A 101 -20.81 14.60 3.12
CA TYR A 101 -19.81 14.85 2.08
C TYR A 101 -19.03 13.59 1.68
N PRO A 102 -19.69 12.56 1.11
CA PRO A 102 -19.07 11.28 0.75
C PRO A 102 -17.93 11.41 -0.29
N GLN A 103 -17.95 12.48 -1.09
CA GLN A 103 -16.89 12.79 -2.05
C GLN A 103 -15.48 12.86 -1.44
N PHE A 104 -15.33 13.27 -0.18
CA PHE A 104 -14.03 13.32 0.49
C PHE A 104 -13.44 11.94 0.76
N ILE A 105 -14.30 10.98 1.08
CA ILE A 105 -13.93 9.58 1.30
C ILE A 105 -13.52 8.95 -0.03
N LEU A 106 -14.20 9.31 -1.12
CA LEU A 106 -13.83 8.89 -2.47
C LEU A 106 -12.46 9.44 -2.86
N TYR A 107 -12.15 10.70 -2.58
CA TYR A 107 -10.82 11.25 -2.86
C TYR A 107 -9.72 10.58 -2.03
N SER A 108 -9.93 10.41 -0.73
CA SER A 108 -8.94 9.79 0.16
C SER A 108 -8.70 8.32 -0.18
N SER A 109 -9.75 7.56 -0.54
CA SER A 109 -9.62 6.17 -0.98
C SER A 109 -8.84 6.05 -2.30
N VAL A 110 -9.12 6.90 -3.28
CA VAL A 110 -8.35 6.94 -4.54
C VAL A 110 -6.88 7.27 -4.27
N LEU A 111 -6.59 8.25 -3.39
CA LEU A 111 -5.23 8.62 -3.01
C LEU A 111 -4.49 7.49 -2.27
N LEU A 112 -5.21 6.73 -1.44
CA LEU A 112 -4.67 5.57 -0.75
C LEU A 112 -4.28 4.46 -1.73
N VAL A 113 -5.17 4.10 -2.67
CA VAL A 113 -4.87 3.11 -3.72
C VAL A 113 -3.69 3.59 -4.59
N MET A 114 -3.66 4.87 -4.95
CA MET A 114 -2.58 5.45 -5.74
C MET A 114 -1.24 5.41 -4.99
N SER A 115 -1.22 5.71 -3.69
CA SER A 115 -0.02 5.62 -2.86
C SER A 115 0.53 4.19 -2.83
N PHE A 116 -0.33 3.20 -2.60
CA PHE A 116 0.04 1.78 -2.68
C PHE A 116 0.59 1.40 -4.06
N TYR A 117 -0.08 1.83 -5.13
CA TYR A 117 0.33 1.53 -6.50
C TYR A 117 1.71 2.12 -6.82
N TYR A 118 1.98 3.37 -6.44
CA TYR A 118 3.28 3.99 -6.65
C TYR A 118 4.39 3.36 -5.81
N ILE A 119 4.10 2.96 -4.57
CA ILE A 119 5.05 2.20 -3.75
C ILE A 119 5.42 0.90 -4.44
N LYS A 120 4.43 0.13 -4.91
CA LYS A 120 4.66 -1.13 -5.63
C LYS A 120 5.51 -0.91 -6.88
N LEU A 121 5.14 0.06 -7.72
CA LEU A 121 5.92 0.40 -8.92
C LEU A 121 7.36 0.81 -8.58
N PHE A 122 7.55 1.55 -7.49
CA PHE A 122 8.87 2.02 -7.09
C PHE A 122 9.76 0.86 -6.61
N TYR A 123 9.19 -0.11 -5.90
CA TYR A 123 9.88 -1.37 -5.57
C TYR A 123 10.22 -2.18 -6.82
N GLU A 124 9.25 -2.43 -7.72
CA GLU A 124 9.47 -3.27 -8.90
C GLU A 124 10.50 -2.67 -9.88
N ASP A 125 10.41 -1.36 -10.15
CA ASP A 125 11.28 -0.71 -11.15
C ASP A 125 12.70 -0.43 -10.64
N LYS A 126 12.90 -0.17 -9.34
CA LYS A 126 14.13 0.45 -8.83
C LYS A 126 14.88 -0.32 -7.75
N ASN A 127 14.25 -1.32 -7.13
CA ASN A 127 14.93 -2.13 -6.12
C ASN A 127 16.13 -2.89 -6.72
N ASN A 128 15.98 -3.43 -7.95
CA ASN A 128 17.08 -4.08 -8.68
C ASN A 128 18.19 -3.14 -9.16
N ILE A 129 17.91 -1.84 -9.32
CA ILE A 129 18.89 -0.87 -9.82
C ILE A 129 19.78 -0.34 -8.69
N ILE A 130 19.24 -0.30 -7.46
CA ILE A 130 19.86 0.43 -6.34
C ILE A 130 20.46 -0.55 -5.33
N TYR A 131 19.86 -1.73 -5.17
CA TYR A 131 20.44 -2.81 -4.38
C TYR A 131 20.95 -3.91 -5.31
N MET A 132 21.90 -3.58 -6.18
CA MET A 132 22.48 -4.54 -7.13
C MET A 132 23.15 -5.74 -6.43
N ASN A 133 23.57 -5.55 -5.17
CA ASN A 133 24.13 -6.59 -4.30
C ASN A 133 23.11 -7.31 -3.39
N ARG A 134 21.84 -6.89 -3.36
CA ARG A 134 20.78 -7.74 -2.78
C ARG A 134 20.10 -8.45 -3.93
N LYS A 135 20.39 -9.75 -4.08
CA LYS A 135 19.47 -10.64 -4.78
C LYS A 135 18.09 -10.40 -4.16
N ILE A 136 17.15 -9.89 -4.94
CA ILE A 136 15.73 -10.00 -4.57
C ILE A 136 15.52 -11.50 -4.41
N VAL A 137 15.22 -11.94 -3.19
CA VAL A 137 14.98 -13.35 -2.90
C VAL A 137 13.74 -13.73 -3.71
N ASP A 138 13.99 -14.39 -4.84
CA ASP A 138 12.93 -14.99 -5.63
C ASP A 138 12.55 -16.28 -4.92
N PHE A 139 11.51 -16.21 -4.09
CA PHE A 139 10.98 -17.36 -3.37
C PHE A 139 10.44 -18.46 -4.31
N ASN A 140 10.39 -18.23 -5.63
CA ASN A 140 10.04 -19.24 -6.63
C ASN A 140 11.25 -19.89 -7.32
N ASN A 141 12.48 -19.44 -7.03
CA ASN A 141 13.68 -19.94 -7.68
C ASN A 141 14.47 -20.85 -6.74
N SER A 142 14.63 -22.12 -7.10
CA SER A 142 15.32 -23.15 -6.30
C SER A 142 16.81 -22.85 -6.07
N GLU A 143 17.41 -21.96 -6.86
CA GLU A 143 18.84 -21.62 -6.70
C GLU A 143 19.15 -20.63 -5.56
N VAL A 144 18.14 -20.12 -4.85
CA VAL A 144 18.35 -19.35 -3.60
C VAL A 144 18.57 -20.26 -2.39
N GLU A 145 18.31 -21.57 -2.53
CA GLU A 145 18.51 -22.60 -1.50
C GLU A 145 19.99 -22.82 -1.12
N CYS A 146 20.95 -22.28 -1.89
CA CYS A 146 22.35 -22.66 -1.74
C CYS A 146 23.18 -21.79 -0.74
N GLN A 147 22.56 -20.91 0.06
CA GLN A 147 23.31 -19.93 0.88
C GLN A 147 23.05 -19.90 2.39
N LEU A 148 22.30 -20.83 2.99
CA LEU A 148 22.04 -20.79 4.44
C LEU A 148 22.07 -22.18 5.10
N GLN A 149 23.27 -22.71 5.35
CA GLN A 149 23.53 -23.93 6.12
C GLN A 149 22.63 -24.13 7.37
N LEU A 150 21.49 -24.79 7.21
CA LEU A 150 20.65 -25.53 8.18
C LEU A 150 19.57 -26.23 7.34
N ASP A 151 19.34 -27.54 7.51
CA ASP A 151 18.45 -28.40 6.69
C ASP A 151 17.27 -27.65 6.01
N ASP A 152 17.46 -27.27 4.73
CA ASP A 152 16.94 -26.01 4.15
C ASP A 152 15.57 -26.11 3.47
N GLY A 153 15.14 -27.30 3.02
CA GLY A 153 13.92 -27.45 2.22
C GLY A 153 12.64 -27.14 3.01
N GLU A 154 12.47 -27.76 4.18
CA GLU A 154 11.25 -27.62 4.99
C GLU A 154 11.12 -26.21 5.59
N LYS A 155 12.24 -25.62 6.00
CA LYS A 155 12.30 -24.27 6.56
C LYS A 155 11.92 -23.20 5.52
N ASN A 156 12.35 -23.38 4.28
CA ASN A 156 12.03 -22.45 3.19
C ASN A 156 10.55 -22.53 2.79
N VAL A 157 9.99 -23.74 2.74
CA VAL A 157 8.56 -23.95 2.51
C VAL A 157 7.74 -23.28 3.62
N LEU A 158 8.11 -23.48 4.89
CA LEU A 158 7.43 -22.87 6.03
C LEU A 158 7.51 -21.34 6.03
N LEU A 159 8.67 -20.75 5.72
CA LEU A 159 8.85 -19.28 5.67
C LEU A 159 8.03 -18.64 4.55
N LYS A 160 8.03 -19.24 3.36
CA LYS A 160 7.24 -18.77 2.22
C LYS A 160 5.74 -18.88 2.49
N GLN A 161 5.31 -19.96 3.14
CA GLN A 161 3.92 -20.15 3.55
C GLN A 161 3.52 -19.14 4.63
N LEU A 162 4.38 -18.87 5.61
CA LEU A 162 4.13 -17.88 6.65
C LEU A 162 4.01 -16.46 6.08
N ASP A 163 4.86 -16.10 5.11
CA ASP A 163 4.79 -14.81 4.41
C ASP A 163 3.49 -14.67 3.60
N ASN A 164 3.11 -15.72 2.85
CA ASN A 164 1.85 -15.73 2.10
C ASN A 164 0.62 -15.69 3.01
N PHE A 165 0.64 -16.44 4.12
CA PHE A 165 -0.39 -16.41 5.15
C PHE A 165 -0.53 -15.01 5.73
N TYR A 166 0.57 -14.37 6.11
CA TYR A 166 0.57 -13.03 6.68
C TYR A 166 0.01 -12.00 5.69
N LYS A 167 0.48 -12.01 4.45
CA LYS A 167 -0.02 -11.13 3.37
C LYS A 167 -1.51 -11.34 3.10
N SER A 168 -1.95 -12.60 2.99
CA SER A 168 -3.35 -12.94 2.73
C SER A 168 -4.26 -12.51 3.89
N THR A 169 -3.81 -12.75 5.13
CA THR A 169 -4.58 -12.40 6.33
C THR A 169 -4.76 -10.89 6.45
N ILE A 170 -3.70 -10.09 6.19
CA ILE A 170 -3.79 -8.62 6.19
C ILE A 170 -4.78 -8.12 5.13
N ILE A 171 -4.71 -8.64 3.90
CA ILE A 171 -5.62 -8.24 2.83
C ILE A 171 -7.07 -8.58 3.20
N LEU A 172 -7.29 -9.78 3.73
CA LEU A 172 -8.62 -10.24 4.14
C LEU A 172 -9.18 -9.39 5.29
N MET A 173 -8.36 -9.05 6.28
CA MET A 173 -8.72 -8.13 7.36
C MET A 173 -9.11 -6.75 6.82
N PHE A 174 -8.31 -6.19 5.91
CA PHE A 174 -8.58 -4.88 5.32
C PHE A 174 -9.89 -4.85 4.52
N ILE A 175 -10.16 -5.87 3.69
CA ILE A 175 -11.42 -5.98 2.95
C ILE A 175 -12.60 -6.10 3.91
N THR A 176 -12.43 -6.89 4.97
CA THR A 176 -13.46 -7.10 5.99
C THR A 176 -13.79 -5.81 6.71
N GLU A 177 -12.77 -5.03 7.08
CA GLU A 177 -12.93 -3.73 7.74
C GLU A 177 -13.69 -2.74 6.84
N ILE A 178 -13.32 -2.64 5.55
CA ILE A 178 -14.07 -1.83 4.57
C ILE A 178 -15.52 -2.29 4.46
N THR A 179 -15.76 -3.60 4.39
CA THR A 179 -17.11 -4.17 4.27
C THR A 179 -17.96 -3.83 5.49
N LEU A 180 -17.39 -3.94 6.69
CA LEU A 180 -18.06 -3.59 7.94
C LEU A 180 -18.36 -2.10 8.04
N MET A 181 -17.42 -1.26 7.60
CA MET A 181 -17.60 0.18 7.52
C MET A 181 -18.84 0.53 6.68
N PHE A 182 -19.01 -0.05 5.49
CA PHE A 182 -20.18 0.19 4.63
C PHE A 182 -21.46 -0.49 5.13
N TYR A 183 -21.38 -1.73 5.65
CA TYR A 183 -22.53 -2.44 6.19
C TYR A 183 -23.15 -1.72 7.40
N SER A 184 -22.31 -1.13 8.25
CA SER A 184 -22.73 -0.31 9.39
C SER A 184 -23.66 0.85 8.99
N ILE A 185 -23.44 1.43 7.80
CA ILE A 185 -24.27 2.51 7.27
C ILE A 185 -25.69 2.02 6.91
N ILE A 186 -25.79 0.80 6.37
CA ILE A 186 -27.05 0.28 5.81
C ILE A 186 -27.95 -0.34 6.89
N SER A 187 -27.35 -1.05 7.84
CA SER A 187 -28.09 -1.98 8.71
C SER A 187 -28.33 -1.47 10.12
N SER A 188 -27.63 -0.42 10.58
CA SER A 188 -27.64 0.06 11.98
C SER A 188 -27.34 -1.01 13.04
N ASN A 189 -26.88 -2.21 12.62
CA ASN A 189 -26.72 -3.37 13.47
C ASN A 189 -25.29 -3.92 13.31
N TYR A 190 -24.37 -3.27 14.02
CA TYR A 190 -22.93 -3.32 13.74
C TYR A 190 -22.22 -4.51 14.42
N GLN A 191 -22.71 -4.97 15.59
CA GLN A 191 -21.97 -5.94 16.40
C GLN A 191 -22.04 -7.37 15.86
N THR A 192 -23.24 -7.86 15.50
CA THR A 192 -23.41 -9.26 15.09
C THR A 192 -22.71 -9.57 13.78
N VAL A 193 -22.81 -8.67 12.79
CA VAL A 193 -22.15 -8.85 11.49
C VAL A 193 -20.64 -8.68 11.58
N SER A 194 -20.14 -7.79 12.45
CA SER A 194 -18.71 -7.69 12.76
C SER A 194 -18.18 -8.98 13.38
N MET A 195 -18.87 -9.57 14.36
CA MET A 195 -18.46 -10.83 14.97
C MET A 195 -18.42 -11.98 13.96
N VAL A 196 -19.42 -12.08 13.08
CA VAL A 196 -19.48 -13.13 12.05
C VAL A 196 -18.35 -12.96 11.03
N LEU A 197 -18.11 -11.74 10.54
CA LEU A 197 -17.04 -11.48 9.58
C LEU A 197 -15.65 -11.69 10.17
N ILE A 198 -15.40 -11.26 11.42
CA ILE A 198 -14.14 -11.55 12.11
C ILE A 198 -13.96 -13.07 12.30
N ALA A 199 -15.02 -13.80 12.66
CA ALA A 199 -14.97 -15.26 12.78
C ALA A 199 -14.64 -15.93 11.43
N ILE A 200 -15.21 -15.44 10.31
CA ILE A 200 -14.89 -15.91 8.96
C ILE A 200 -13.43 -15.64 8.62
N VAL A 201 -12.92 -14.44 8.91
CA VAL A 201 -11.50 -14.09 8.69
C VAL A 201 -10.59 -15.02 9.48
N ILE A 202 -10.89 -15.24 10.77
CA ILE A 202 -10.11 -16.15 11.62
C ILE A 202 -10.17 -17.59 11.09
N PHE A 203 -11.34 -18.06 10.64
CA PHE A 203 -11.53 -19.40 10.10
C PHE A 203 -10.79 -19.61 8.77
N ILE A 204 -10.86 -18.63 7.85
CA ILE A 204 -10.13 -18.68 6.58
C ILE A 204 -8.63 -18.67 6.87
N SER A 205 -8.17 -17.78 7.76
CA SER A 205 -6.77 -17.68 8.16
C SER A 205 -6.29 -19.00 8.79
N SER A 206 -7.02 -19.56 9.74
CA SER A 206 -6.65 -20.84 10.36
C SER A 206 -6.66 -22.01 9.37
N SER A 207 -7.59 -22.03 8.41
CA SER A 207 -7.62 -23.07 7.35
C SER A 207 -6.42 -22.99 6.40
N LEU A 208 -5.96 -21.78 6.05
CA LEU A 208 -4.74 -21.54 5.28
C LEU A 208 -3.50 -22.05 6.02
N LEU A 209 -3.53 -22.07 7.35
CA LEU A 209 -2.46 -22.62 8.18
C LEU A 209 -2.55 -24.15 8.30
N ILE A 210 -3.75 -24.74 8.36
CA ILE A 210 -3.99 -26.19 8.60
C ILE A 210 -3.76 -27.08 7.36
N THR A 211 -3.94 -26.55 6.14
CA THR A 211 -3.71 -27.32 4.90
C THR A 211 -2.26 -27.79 4.70
N THR A 212 -1.35 -27.40 5.58
CA THR A 212 0.09 -27.71 5.55
C THR A 212 0.47 -29.06 6.18
N ASN A 213 -0.34 -29.64 7.09
CA ASN A 213 0.00 -30.90 7.76
C ASN A 213 -0.27 -32.17 6.94
N VAL A 214 -0.98 -32.06 5.81
CA VAL A 214 -1.37 -33.24 5.01
C VAL A 214 -0.36 -33.56 3.91
N TYR A 215 0.45 -32.58 3.47
CA TYR A 215 1.46 -32.78 2.43
C TYR A 215 2.84 -33.20 2.95
N THR A 216 3.13 -33.03 4.23
CA THR A 216 4.38 -33.49 4.87
C THR A 216 4.36 -34.96 5.30
N ASN A 217 3.19 -35.61 5.30
CA ASN A 217 3.02 -37.02 5.74
C ASN A 217 2.84 -38.02 4.58
N ARG A 218 3.19 -37.63 3.34
CA ARG A 218 2.99 -38.47 2.14
C ARG A 218 4.23 -38.72 1.27
N ASN A 219 5.43 -38.44 1.78
CA ASN A 219 6.68 -38.87 1.14
C ASN A 219 7.46 -39.80 2.07
#